data_AF-A0A2X2WS47-F1
#
_entry.id   AF-A0A2X2WS47-F1
#
_cell.length_a   1.000
_cell.length_b   1.000
_cell.length_c   1.000
_cell.angle_alpha   90.00
_cell.angle_beta   90.00
_cell.angle_gamma   90.00
#
_symmetry.space_group_name_H-M   'P 1'
#
loop_
_entity.id
_entity.type
_entity.pdbx_description
1 polymer ?
#
loop_
_entity_poly.entity_id
_entity_poly.type
_entity_poly.pdbx_seq_one_letter_code
_entity_poly.pdbx_strand_id
1 'polypeptide(L)' 'MSFQELPIDGDAVKREEMIKRSGRTTVPQIFIDAQHIGGCDDLYALDARGGLDPLLR' A
#
# COMPACT_ATOMS: atom_id res chain seq x y z
N MET A 1 9.94 -4.53 -12.62
CA MET A 1 8.98 -4.31 -11.51
C MET A 1 7.75 -3.64 -12.08
N SER A 2 6.62 -4.35 -12.05
CA SER A 2 5.32 -3.81 -12.43
C SER A 2 4.55 -3.48 -11.16
N PHE A 3 4.01 -2.27 -11.06
CA PHE A 3 3.05 -1.92 -10.02
C PHE A 3 1.67 -1.72 -10.67
N GLN A 4 0.62 -1.90 -9.89
CA GLN A 4 -0.74 -1.63 -10.30
C GLN A 4 -1.32 -0.55 -9.40
N GLU A 5 -1.78 0.53 -10.01
CA GLU A 5 -2.54 1.56 -9.31
C GLU A 5 -4.02 1.21 -9.34
N LEU A 6 -4.64 1.20 -8.16
CA LEU A 6 -6.08 0.97 -8.00
C LEU A 6 -6.72 2.29 -7.59
N PRO A 7 -7.27 3.10 -8.53
CA PRO A 7 -7.95 4.32 -8.18
C PRO A 7 -9.22 3.99 -7.40
N ILE A 8 -9.36 4.62 -6.25
CA ILE A 8 -10.53 4.49 -5.35
C ILE A 8 -11.38 5.76 -5.30
N ASP A 9 -10.90 6.85 -5.90
CA ASP A 9 -11.63 8.11 -5.95
C ASP A 9 -12.97 7.94 -6.66
N GLY A 10 -14.03 8.43 -6.02
CA GLY A 10 -15.40 8.30 -6.52
C GLY A 10 -16.00 6.89 -6.43
N ASP A 11 -15.25 5.89 -5.95
CA ASP A 11 -15.70 4.50 -5.83
C ASP A 11 -15.76 4.08 -4.35
N ALA A 12 -16.95 4.22 -3.76
CA ALA A 12 -17.19 3.91 -2.35
C ALA A 12 -16.88 2.44 -2.02
N VAL A 13 -17.13 1.51 -2.96
CA VAL A 13 -16.91 0.07 -2.74
C VAL A 13 -15.42 -0.21 -2.65
N LYS A 14 -14.62 0.33 -3.58
CA LYS A 14 -13.15 0.19 -3.51
C LYS A 14 -12.56 0.89 -2.29
N ARG A 15 -13.12 2.04 -1.90
CA ARG A 15 -12.71 2.74 -0.67
C ARG A 15 -12.97 1.89 0.57
N GLU A 16 -14.13 1.27 0.67
CA GLU A 16 -14.44 0.34 1.77
C GLU A 16 -13.52 -0.88 1.76
N GLU A 17 -13.22 -1.46 0.61
CA GLU A 17 -12.27 -2.57 0.50
C GLU A 17 -10.86 -2.15 0.96
N MET A 18 -10.38 -0.99 0.51
CA MET A 18 -9.10 -0.43 0.96
C MET A 18 -9.07 -0.26 2.48
N ILE A 19 -10.13 0.29 3.08
CA ILE A 19 -10.23 0.47 4.54
C ILE A 19 -10.22 -0.89 5.24
N LYS A 20 -10.98 -1.87 4.75
CA LYS A 20 -11.00 -3.23 5.34
C LYS A 20 -9.63 -3.91 5.28
N ARG A 21 -8.88 -3.70 4.20
CA ARG A 21 -7.56 -4.33 3.99
C ARG A 21 -6.41 -3.62 4.70
N SER A 22 -6.47 -2.29 4.80
CA SER A 22 -5.39 -1.47 5.37
C SER A 22 -5.65 -1.00 6.80
N GLY A 23 -6.90 -1.03 7.26
CA GLY A 23 -7.32 -0.38 8.51
C GLY A 23 -7.21 1.16 8.48
N ARG A 24 -6.87 1.77 7.33
CA ARG A 24 -6.63 3.20 7.18
C ARG A 24 -7.60 3.80 6.15
N THR A 25 -7.90 5.09 6.31
CA THR A 25 -8.83 5.83 5.44
C THR A 25 -8.13 6.80 4.49
N THR A 26 -6.82 7.00 4.67
CA THR A 26 -5.99 7.91 3.89
C THR A 26 -5.34 7.18 2.72
N VAL A 27 -5.09 7.88 1.63
CA VAL A 27 -4.32 7.39 0.47
C VAL A 27 -2.95 8.08 0.43
N PRO A 28 -1.93 7.46 -0.18
CA PRO A 28 -1.91 6.10 -0.75
C PRO A 28 -1.84 4.99 0.32
N GLN A 29 -2.31 3.80 -0.02
CA GLN A 29 -2.09 2.56 0.76
C GLN A 29 -1.34 1.55 -0.11
N ILE A 30 -0.12 1.19 0.30
CA ILE A 30 0.83 0.38 -0.46
C ILE A 30 0.78 -1.06 0.05
N PHE A 31 0.74 -1.99 -0.90
CA PHE A 31 0.78 -3.43 -0.65
C PHE A 31 1.85 -4.07 -1.55
N ILE A 32 2.62 -4.99 -0.99
CA ILE A 32 3.61 -5.81 -1.72
C ILE A 32 3.30 -7.27 -1.43
N ASP A 33 3.08 -8.10 -2.45
CA ASP A 33 2.71 -9.53 -2.31
C ASP A 33 1.59 -9.78 -1.28
N ALA A 34 0.53 -8.96 -1.34
CA ALA A 34 -0.60 -8.94 -0.40
C ALA A 34 -0.29 -8.50 1.05
N GLN A 35 0.98 -8.24 1.40
CA GLN A 35 1.36 -7.63 2.66
C GLN A 35 1.07 -6.12 2.63
N HIS A 36 0.34 -5.64 3.64
CA HIS A 36 0.13 -4.21 3.83
C HIS A 36 1.40 -3.56 4.37
N ILE A 37 1.93 -2.58 3.63
CA ILE A 37 3.12 -1.83 4.02
C ILE A 37 2.74 -0.55 4.78
N GLY A 38 1.66 0.10 4.35
CA GLY A 38 1.19 1.36 4.93
C GLY A 38 1.11 2.47 3.89
N GLY A 39 1.35 3.70 4.31
CA GLY A 39 1.42 4.85 3.43
C GLY A 39 2.80 5.07 2.83
N CYS A 40 2.98 6.24 2.21
CA CYS A 40 4.25 6.66 1.62
C CYS A 40 5.39 6.65 2.67
N ASP A 41 5.14 7.22 3.85
CA ASP A 41 6.14 7.29 4.93
C ASP A 41 6.56 5.91 5.43
N ASP A 42 5.60 4.98 5.57
CA ASP A 42 5.88 3.61 6.01
C ASP A 42 6.76 2.86 4.98
N LEU A 43 6.52 3.08 3.68
CA LEU A 43 7.35 2.53 2.61
C LEU A 43 8.78 3.10 2.67
N TYR A 44 8.94 4.42 2.79
CA TYR A 44 10.25 5.03 2.91
C TYR A 44 10.99 4.59 4.17
N ALA A 45 10.30 4.45 5.30
CA ALA A 45 10.88 3.91 6.52
C ALA A 45 11.29 2.43 6.41
N LEU A 46 10.62 1.66 5.54
CA LEU A 46 10.96 0.27 5.20
C LEU A 46 12.19 0.18 4.30
N ASP A 47 12.27 1.06 3.30
CA ASP A 47 13.43 1.18 2.43
C ASP A 47 14.68 1.62 3.23
N ALA A 48 14.55 2.67 4.04
CA ALA A 48 15.65 3.20 4.84
C ALA A 48 16.28 2.18 5.82
N ARG A 49 15.53 1.15 6.24
CA ARG A 49 16.04 0.05 7.08
C ARG A 49 16.54 -1.15 6.27
N GLY A 50 16.58 -1.08 4.94
CA GLY A 50 16.97 -2.16 4.03
C GLY A 50 15.96 -3.31 3.96
N GLY A 51 14.71 -3.07 4.37
CA GLY A 51 13.67 -4.09 4.39
C GLY A 51 12.86 -4.17 3.10
N LEU A 52 13.03 -3.22 2.17
CA LEU A 52 12.28 -3.16 0.92
C LEU A 52 12.85 -4.12 -0.14
N ASP A 53 14.16 -4.14 -0.36
CA ASP A 53 14.83 -5.04 -1.30
C ASP A 53 14.41 -6.52 -1.24
N PRO A 54 14.31 -7.17 -0.06
CA PRO A 54 13.89 -8.57 -0.01
C PRO A 54 12.44 -8.81 -0.42
N LEU A 55 11.59 -7.78 -0.38
CA LEU A 55 10.16 -7.87 -0.77
C LEU A 55 9.94 -7.62 -2.26
N LEU A 56 10.94 -7.13 -3.00
CA LEU A 56 10.80 -6.79 -4.42
C LEU A 56 11.42 -7.84 -5.35
N ARG A 57 11.60 -9.08 -4.87
CA ARG A 57 12.26 -10.16 -5.61
C ARG A 57 11.34 -10.94 -6.52
#